data_AF-A0A7X8CNH6-F1
#
_entry.id   AF-A0A7X8CNH6-F1
#
_cell.length_a   1.000
_cell.length_b   1.000
_cell.length_c   1.000
_cell.angle_alpha   90.00
_cell.angle_beta   90.00
_cell.angle_gamma   90.00
#
_symmetry.space_group_name_H-M   'P 1'
#
loop_
_entity.id
_entity.type
_entity.pdbx_description
1 polymer ?
#
loop_
_entity_poly.entity_id
_entity_poly.type
_entity_poly.pdbx_seq_one_letter_code
_entity_poly.pdbx_strand_id
1 'polypeptide(L)'
;EGVPFQTKKNREAQLVKIILNSQLKYYRSFIGKTLSVLIETTTENPKITGYSENYIPVRGEGILTSDYGRILPILIQGEQNGILLGKVNKNRKTM
;
A
#
# COMPACT_ATOMS: atom_id res chain seq x y z
N GLU A 1 3.22 -20.31 38.14
CA GLU A 1 3.37 -21.12 36.91
C GLU A 1 3.18 -20.25 35.68
N GLY A 2 3.82 -20.60 34.55
CA GLY A 2 3.72 -19.85 33.29
C GLY A 2 2.61 -20.37 32.38
N VAL A 3 2.18 -19.55 31.41
CA VAL A 3 1.22 -19.99 30.38
C VAL A 3 1.82 -21.11 29.52
N PRO A 4 1.10 -22.24 29.28
CA PRO A 4 1.59 -23.35 28.46
C PRO A 4 1.98 -22.93 27.04
N PHE A 5 3.01 -23.58 26.47
CA PHE A 5 3.53 -23.27 25.13
C PHE A 5 2.44 -23.31 24.06
N GLN A 6 1.62 -24.36 24.04
CA GLN A 6 0.55 -24.49 23.04
C GLN A 6 -0.47 -23.35 23.13
N THR A 7 -0.78 -22.90 24.35
CA THR A 7 -1.68 -21.75 24.55
C THR A 7 -1.06 -20.46 24.01
N LYS A 8 0.25 -20.26 24.20
CA LYS A 8 0.98 -19.11 23.61
C LYS A 8 0.95 -19.16 22.08
N LYS A 9 1.22 -20.32 21.47
CA LYS A 9 1.19 -20.50 20.01
C LYS A 9 -0.19 -20.28 19.40
N ASN A 10 -1.23 -20.78 20.06
CA ASN A 10 -2.60 -20.55 19.61
C ASN A 10 -2.97 -19.06 19.65
N ARG A 11 -2.56 -18.34 20.71
CA ARG A 11 -2.77 -16.89 20.83
C ARG A 11 -1.99 -16.11 19.78
N GLU A 12 -0.74 -16.48 19.52
CA GLU A 12 0.08 -15.89 18.45
C GLU A 12 -0.62 -15.99 17.08
N ALA A 13 -1.10 -17.18 16.72
CA ALA A 13 -1.82 -17.38 15.45
C ALA A 13 -3.11 -16.55 15.36
N GLN A 14 -3.86 -16.44 16.47
CA GLN A 14 -5.06 -15.60 16.54
C GLN A 14 -4.72 -14.11 16.36
N LEU A 15 -3.66 -13.63 17.02
CA LEU A 15 -3.20 -12.25 16.91
C LEU A 15 -2.77 -11.92 15.49
N VAL A 16 -1.99 -12.80 14.84
CA VAL A 16 -1.58 -12.62 13.44
C VAL A 16 -2.81 -12.48 12.54
N LYS A 17 -3.82 -13.35 12.71
CA LYS A 17 -5.06 -13.28 11.92
C LYS A 17 -5.81 -11.94 12.12
N ILE A 18 -5.88 -11.44 13.36
CA ILE A 18 -6.52 -10.15 13.67
C ILE A 18 -5.76 -9.00 13.02
N ILE A 19 -4.43 -9.00 13.11
CA ILE A 19 -3.57 -7.98 12.52
C ILE A 19 -3.77 -7.92 11.01
N LEU A 20 -3.69 -9.07 10.32
CA LEU A 20 -3.85 -9.15 8.86
C LEU A 20 -5.23 -8.66 8.40
N ASN A 21 -6.29 -9.06 9.11
CA ASN A 21 -7.65 -8.59 8.80
C ASN A 21 -7.81 -7.08 9.01
N SER A 22 -7.20 -6.54 10.06
CA SER A 22 -7.25 -5.11 10.38
C SER A 22 -6.47 -4.29 9.35
N GLN A 23 -5.28 -4.77 8.95
CA GLN A 23 -4.47 -4.18 7.89
C GLN A 23 -5.23 -4.17 6.56
N LEU A 24 -5.84 -5.30 6.18
CA LEU A 24 -6.64 -5.40 4.96
C LEU A 24 -7.81 -4.41 4.95
N LYS A 25 -8.54 -4.31 6.07
CA LYS A 25 -9.63 -3.34 6.22
C LYS A 25 -9.14 -1.90 6.10
N TYR A 26 -8.01 -1.59 6.73
CA TYR A 26 -7.38 -0.27 6.68
C TYR A 26 -6.97 0.07 5.24
N TYR A 27 -6.31 -0.84 4.53
CA TYR A 27 -5.86 -0.62 3.15
C TYR A 27 -7.04 -0.43 2.21
N ARG A 28 -8.08 -1.27 2.32
CA ARG A 28 -9.31 -1.14 1.52
C ARG A 28 -10.07 0.15 1.78
N SER A 29 -9.89 0.79 2.94
CA SER A 29 -10.51 2.08 3.24
C SER A 29 -10.00 3.23 2.35
N PHE A 30 -8.91 3.01 1.62
CA PHE A 30 -8.36 3.97 0.66
C PHE A 30 -8.91 3.80 -0.76
N ILE A 31 -9.62 2.71 -1.08
CA ILE A 31 -10.21 2.51 -2.40
C ILE A 31 -11.20 3.66 -2.70
N GLY A 32 -11.04 4.29 -3.86
CA GLY A 32 -11.80 5.47 -4.29
C GLY A 32 -11.22 6.81 -3.81
N LYS A 33 -10.17 6.81 -2.98
CA LYS A 33 -9.49 8.03 -2.52
C LYS A 33 -8.23 8.30 -3.34
N THR A 34 -7.87 9.57 -3.44
CA THR A 34 -6.57 9.99 -3.98
C THR A 34 -5.57 10.09 -2.83
N LEU A 35 -4.41 9.47 -2.97
CA LEU A 35 -3.30 9.56 -2.03
C LEU A 35 -2.11 10.28 -2.68
N SER A 36 -1.40 11.07 -1.88
CA SER A 36 -0.07 11.57 -2.22
C SER A 36 0.93 10.41 -2.11
N VAL A 37 1.63 10.10 -3.19
CA VAL A 37 2.56 8.96 -3.25
C VAL A 37 3.93 9.43 -3.72
N LEU A 38 4.96 9.22 -2.89
CA LEU A 38 6.36 9.43 -3.26
C LEU A 38 6.84 8.26 -4.14
N ILE A 39 7.34 8.56 -5.32
CA ILE A 39 7.83 7.56 -6.27
C ILE A 39 9.30 7.25 -5.96
N GLU A 40 9.59 6.05 -5.45
CA GLU A 40 10.91 5.73 -4.89
C GLU A 40 11.80 4.80 -5.75
N THR A 41 11.29 3.82 -6.50
CA THR A 41 12.12 3.08 -7.50
C THR A 41 11.29 2.24 -8.47
N THR A 42 11.88 2.02 -9.66
CA THR A 42 11.47 1.05 -10.68
C THR A 42 12.61 0.06 -10.88
N THR A 43 12.50 -1.13 -10.32
CA THR A 43 13.40 -2.24 -10.66
C THR A 43 12.58 -3.49 -10.95
N GLU A 44 12.84 -3.99 -12.15
CA GLU A 44 12.33 -5.19 -12.82
C GLU A 44 10.83 -5.28 -13.07
N ASN A 45 10.56 -5.71 -14.29
CA ASN A 45 9.29 -5.73 -14.94
C ASN A 45 8.33 -6.69 -14.22
N PRO A 46 7.08 -6.29 -13.89
CA PRO A 46 6.49 -4.97 -13.98
C PRO A 46 6.24 -4.39 -12.59
N LYS A 47 6.29 -3.05 -12.49
CA LYS A 47 5.48 -2.18 -11.61
C LYS A 47 6.32 -1.21 -10.77
N ILE A 48 6.30 0.03 -11.22
CA ILE A 48 6.73 1.21 -10.46
C ILE A 48 6.00 1.23 -9.12
N THR A 49 6.77 1.30 -8.04
CA THR A 49 6.28 1.36 -6.65
C THR A 49 6.66 2.68 -6.01
N GLY A 50 5.71 3.25 -5.29
CA GLY A 50 5.93 4.37 -4.39
C GLY A 50 5.29 4.11 -3.05
N TYR A 51 5.46 5.03 -2.11
CA TYR A 51 4.84 4.95 -0.79
C TYR A 51 3.89 6.12 -0.58
N SER A 52 2.69 5.83 -0.09
CA SER A 52 1.79 6.87 0.41
C SER A 52 2.33 7.52 1.67
N GLU A 53 1.75 8.65 2.08
CA GLU A 53 2.06 9.32 3.36
C GLU A 53 1.89 8.40 4.58
N ASN A 54 1.08 7.36 4.47
CA ASN A 54 0.89 6.35 5.51
C ASN A 54 1.91 5.19 5.43
N TYR A 55 2.98 5.35 4.64
CA TYR A 55 3.99 4.33 4.34
C TYR A 55 3.41 3.02 3.76
N ILE A 56 2.22 3.10 3.16
CA ILE A 56 1.61 1.96 2.48
C ILE A 56 2.19 1.90 1.05
N PRO A 57 2.70 0.75 0.60
CA PRO A 57 3.20 0.60 -0.76
C PRO A 57 2.05 0.75 -1.77
N VAL A 58 2.30 1.55 -2.78
CA VAL A 58 1.36 1.84 -3.87
C VAL A 58 2.01 1.49 -5.19
N ARG A 59 1.23 0.85 -6.04
CA ARG A 59 1.57 0.49 -7.40
C ARG A 59 0.64 1.25 -8.34
N GLY A 60 1.21 2.22 -9.04
CA GLY A 60 0.46 3.12 -9.91
C GLY A 60 0.62 2.79 -11.39
N GLU A 61 -0.47 2.79 -12.14
CA GLU A 61 -0.42 2.86 -13.60
C GLU A 61 -0.23 4.31 -14.07
N GLY A 62 0.50 4.49 -15.17
CA GLY A 62 0.76 5.81 -15.77
C GLY A 62 1.83 6.64 -15.06
N ILE A 63 2.58 6.04 -14.13
CA ILE A 63 3.80 6.65 -13.58
C ILE A 63 4.92 6.49 -14.62
N LEU A 64 5.72 7.52 -14.82
CA LEU A 64 6.87 7.50 -15.74
C LEU A 64 8.17 7.41 -14.95
N THR A 65 9.25 6.92 -15.57
CA THR A 65 10.60 6.91 -14.96
C THR A 65 11.04 8.32 -14.54
N SER A 66 10.62 9.35 -15.28
CA SER A 66 10.89 10.76 -14.97
C SER A 66 10.15 11.29 -13.74
N ASP A 67 9.21 10.52 -13.18
CA ASP A 67 8.51 10.87 -11.95
C ASP A 67 9.25 10.38 -10.69
N TYR A 68 10.41 9.72 -10.84
CA TYR A 68 11.27 9.33 -9.72
C TYR A 68 11.56 10.51 -8.79
N GLY A 69 11.41 10.29 -7.48
CA GLY A 69 11.61 11.29 -6.43
C GLY A 69 10.49 12.34 -6.35
N ARG A 70 9.44 12.24 -7.18
CA ARG A 70 8.29 13.15 -7.12
C ARG A 70 7.16 12.55 -6.28
N ILE A 71 6.34 13.45 -5.74
CA ILE A 71 5.07 13.09 -5.12
C ILE A 71 3.96 13.26 -6.16
N LEU A 72 3.23 12.17 -6.45
CA LEU A 72 2.12 12.18 -7.40
C LEU A 72 0.78 11.89 -6.69
N PRO A 73 -0.32 12.52 -7.14
CA PRO A 73 -1.66 12.14 -6.72
C PRO A 73 -2.09 10.84 -7.43
N ILE A 74 -2.25 9.77 -6.67
CA ILE A 74 -2.67 8.45 -7.19
C ILE A 74 -4.08 8.12 -6.69
N LEU A 75 -5.02 7.91 -7.61
CA LEU A 75 -6.35 7.40 -7.28
C LEU A 75 -6.25 5.90 -7.02
N ILE A 76 -6.58 5.47 -5.81
CA ILE A 76 -6.55 4.06 -5.42
C ILE A 76 -7.80 3.35 -5.93
N GLN A 77 -7.61 2.25 -6.63
CA GLN A 77 -8.67 1.45 -7.26
C GLN A 77 -8.80 0.05 -6.67
N GLY A 78 -7.79 -0.42 -5.94
CA GLY A 78 -7.82 -1.74 -5.34
C GLY A 78 -6.70 -1.97 -4.36
N GLU A 79 -6.71 -3.17 -3.79
CA GLU A 79 -5.65 -3.69 -2.92
C GLU A 79 -5.38 -5.14 -3.35
N GLN A 80 -4.10 -5.51 -3.40
CA GLN A 80 -3.67 -6.87 -3.69
C GLN A 80 -2.41 -7.19 -2.88
N ASN A 81 -2.47 -8.21 -2.02
CA ASN A 81 -1.34 -8.74 -1.26
C ASN A 81 -0.59 -7.68 -0.43
N GLY A 82 -1.33 -6.78 0.22
CA GLY A 82 -0.75 -5.70 1.03
C GLY A 82 -0.19 -4.53 0.21
N ILE A 83 -0.54 -4.44 -1.07
CA ILE A 83 -0.14 -3.34 -1.95
C ILE A 83 -1.40 -2.67 -2.49
N LEU A 84 -1.45 -1.34 -2.41
CA LEU A 84 -2.52 -0.57 -3.04
C LEU A 84 -2.28 -0.45 -4.55
N LEU A 85 -3.32 -0.64 -5.34
CA LEU A 85 -3.30 -0.48 -6.79
C LEU A 85 -3.99 0.84 -7.15
N GLY A 86 -3.38 1.65 -8.00
CA GLY A 86 -3.97 2.93 -8.40
C GLY A 86 -3.52 3.44 -9.75
N LYS A 87 -4.03 4.61 -10.15
CA LYS A 87 -3.63 5.31 -11.38
C LYS A 87 -3.31 6.76 -11.10
N VAL A 88 -2.34 7.31 -11.83
CA VAL A 88 -2.04 8.76 -11.76
C VAL A 88 -3.29 9.55 -12.12
N ASN A 89 -3.71 10.45 -11.22
CA ASN A 89 -4.83 11.34 -11.48
C ASN A 89 -4.37 12.43 -12.47
N LYS A 90 -4.80 12.33 -13.73
CA LYS A 90 -4.36 13.17 -14.86
C LYS A 90 -4.88 14.62 -14.82
N ASN A 91 -5.45 15.10 -13.71
CA ASN A 91 -5.69 16.53 -13.49
C ASN A 91 -4.37 17.28 -13.26
N ARG A 92 -3.41 17.14 -14.18
CA ARG A 92 -2.21 17.94 -14.31
C ARG A 92 -2.65 19.36 -14.68
N LYS A 93 -2.98 20.18 -13.69
CA LYS A 93 -2.77 21.62 -13.84
C LYS A 93 -1.26 21.81 -13.77
N THR A 94 -0.63 21.90 -14.94
CA THR A 94 0.64 22.60 -15.11
C THR A 94 0.52 23.94 -14.43
N MET A 95 1.21 24.11 -13.30
CA MET A 95 1.64 25.42 -12.83
C MET A 95 2.99 25.72 -13.47
#